data_AF-A0A3F2V583-F1
#
_entry.id   AF-A0A3F2V583-F1
#
_cell.length_a   1.000
_cell.length_b   1.000
_cell.length_c   1.000
_cell.angle_alpha   90.00
_cell.angle_beta   90.00
_cell.angle_gamma   90.00
#
_symmetry.space_group_name_H-M   'P 1'
#
loop_
_entity.id
_entity.type
_entity.pdbx_description
1 polymer ?
#
loop_
_entity_poly.entity_id
_entity_poly.type
_entity_poly.pdbx_seq_one_letter_code
_entity_poly.pdbx_strand_id
1 'polypeptide(L)'
;MKRILGGLMVVLCAVAHAEDQLHVTANQDYTLPSGTQELMLKQLILDDGATLRVPAGMERLQISAEKARIGKQVKIIASGANGKAGADGKNQGGQAATCAEGAQGGDGQPGAAGADGAAITLLLSIEQLGSLQVDTRGGAGGNGGNGGSGQQAGAFDVCSAPDGGAGGAAGNGGRGGNGGDVRIYYNLLPSSGLSGSISQRIEVDAAAGNGAAPGQPGKGGEGSDGKYINMRTLSGNKKWKAGGDEGKEGASGQPGAAGSKGAVDILKGGFVAGAVTQTRPVPPKPDQSLDDLRRAVQSQSEQLEQMSTKMNQTVEALDVRIKQLENQVKGLPDR
;
A
#
# COMPACT_ATOMS: atom_id res chain seq x y z
N MET A 1 -4.73 58.73 27.33
CA MET A 1 -4.36 57.93 26.15
C MET A 1 -3.10 57.16 26.54
N LYS A 2 -2.95 55.83 26.57
CA LYS A 2 -3.55 54.72 25.83
C LYS A 2 -3.78 53.54 26.79
N ARG A 3 -4.92 52.88 26.66
CA ARG A 3 -5.18 51.54 27.21
C ARG A 3 -4.62 50.54 26.19
N ILE A 4 -3.76 49.60 26.59
CA ILE A 4 -3.47 48.41 25.78
C ILE A 4 -3.80 47.19 26.62
N LEU A 5 -4.69 46.41 26.01
CA LEU A 5 -5.44 45.28 26.49
C LEU A 5 -4.52 44.06 26.63
N GLY A 6 -4.61 43.36 27.75
CA GLY A 6 -3.95 42.07 27.96
C GLY A 6 -4.61 40.97 27.13
N GLY A 7 -3.83 40.29 26.30
CA GLY A 7 -4.25 39.13 25.53
C GLY A 7 -4.21 37.86 26.38
N LEU A 8 -5.40 37.32 26.68
CA LEU A 8 -5.61 36.02 27.31
C LEU A 8 -5.30 34.93 26.28
N MET A 9 -4.15 34.26 26.42
CA MET A 9 -3.77 33.09 25.63
C MET A 9 -4.45 31.85 26.21
N VAL A 10 -5.56 31.44 25.60
CA VAL A 10 -6.26 30.19 25.94
C VAL A 10 -5.48 29.03 25.33
N VAL A 11 -4.79 28.27 26.18
CA VAL A 11 -4.23 26.97 25.83
C VAL A 11 -5.38 25.97 25.86
N LEU A 12 -5.88 25.55 24.69
CA LEU A 12 -6.77 24.39 24.59
C LEU A 12 -5.93 23.12 24.80
N CYS A 13 -6.02 22.55 26.00
CA CYS A 13 -5.70 21.14 26.21
C CYS A 13 -6.73 20.29 25.45
N ALA A 14 -6.31 19.60 24.40
CA ALA A 14 -7.10 18.52 23.80
C ALA A 14 -7.07 17.33 24.77
N VAL A 15 -8.12 17.20 25.57
CA VAL A 15 -8.44 15.95 26.25
C VAL A 15 -8.87 14.95 25.17
N ALA A 16 -8.07 13.90 24.99
CA ALA A 16 -8.44 12.73 24.20
C ALA A 16 -9.58 12.01 24.95
N HIS A 17 -10.83 12.36 24.60
CA HIS A 17 -11.97 11.57 24.97
C HIS A 17 -11.91 10.25 24.19
N ALA A 18 -12.12 9.13 24.87
CA ALA A 18 -12.58 7.91 24.20
C ALA A 18 -13.85 8.30 23.43
N GLU A 19 -13.75 8.43 22.10
CA GLU A 19 -14.87 8.82 21.26
C GLU A 19 -15.86 7.64 21.21
N ASP A 20 -16.87 7.69 22.08
CA ASP A 20 -18.00 6.76 22.06
C ASP A 20 -18.75 6.81 20.71
N GLN A 21 -18.60 7.89 19.95
CA GLN A 21 -19.26 8.11 18.68
C GLN A 21 -18.34 8.81 17.67
N LEU A 22 -18.29 8.28 16.45
CA LEU A 22 -17.76 8.98 15.28
C LEU A 22 -18.91 9.37 14.36
N HIS A 23 -19.09 10.66 14.12
CA HIS A 23 -20.10 11.17 13.19
C HIS A 23 -19.45 12.01 12.09
N VAL A 24 -19.53 11.54 10.85
CA VAL A 24 -19.17 12.30 9.66
C VAL A 24 -20.45 12.76 8.99
N THR A 25 -20.63 14.08 8.93
CA THR A 25 -21.82 14.71 8.38
C THR A 25 -21.89 14.59 6.86
N ALA A 26 -23.07 14.82 6.29
CA ALA A 26 -23.33 14.59 4.87
C ALA A 26 -22.37 15.37 3.97
N ASN A 27 -21.80 14.69 2.97
CA ASN A 27 -20.82 15.25 2.02
C ASN A 27 -19.55 15.86 2.65
N GLN A 28 -19.23 15.53 3.90
CA GLN A 28 -17.99 15.96 4.55
C GLN A 28 -16.91 14.91 4.47
N ASP A 29 -15.67 15.38 4.46
CA ASP A 29 -14.47 14.57 4.56
C ASP A 29 -13.94 14.60 5.99
N TYR A 30 -13.72 13.43 6.57
CA TYR A 30 -13.05 13.28 7.87
C TYR A 30 -11.78 12.46 7.71
N THR A 31 -10.64 13.06 8.04
CA THR A 31 -9.35 12.36 8.02
C THR A 31 -9.02 11.84 9.41
N LEU A 32 -8.77 10.54 9.53
CA LEU A 32 -8.36 9.93 10.78
C LEU A 32 -7.02 10.52 11.26
N PRO A 33 -6.83 10.70 12.57
CA PRO A 33 -5.53 11.10 13.12
C PRO A 33 -4.44 10.09 12.72
N SER A 34 -3.24 10.60 12.43
CA SER A 34 -2.07 9.77 12.18
C SER A 34 -1.78 8.89 13.40
N GLY A 35 -1.68 7.57 13.19
CA GLY A 35 -1.42 6.59 14.25
C GLY A 35 -2.66 5.85 14.78
N THR A 36 -3.88 6.27 14.40
CA THR A 36 -5.11 5.57 14.78
C THR A 36 -5.28 4.29 13.95
N GLN A 37 -4.79 3.17 14.47
CA GLN A 37 -4.91 1.85 13.81
C GLN A 37 -6.17 1.09 14.24
N GLU A 38 -6.77 1.47 15.36
CA GLU A 38 -7.96 0.83 15.90
C GLU A 38 -8.93 1.87 16.45
N LEU A 39 -10.20 1.72 16.10
CA LEU A 39 -11.33 2.53 16.57
C LEU A 39 -12.36 1.60 17.17
N MET A 40 -12.65 1.78 18.45
CA MET A 40 -13.73 1.10 19.15
C MET A 40 -14.81 2.12 19.47
N LEU A 41 -15.93 2.02 18.77
CA LEU A 41 -17.02 2.99 18.80
C LEU A 41 -18.29 2.31 19.31
N LYS A 42 -19.05 2.99 20.18
CA LYS A 42 -20.43 2.59 20.42
C LYS A 42 -21.29 2.92 19.20
N GLN A 43 -21.01 4.04 18.54
CA GLN A 43 -21.76 4.46 17.37
C GLN A 43 -20.88 5.02 16.25
N LEU A 44 -21.07 4.50 15.04
CA LEU A 44 -20.50 5.03 13.81
C LEU A 44 -21.65 5.60 12.96
N ILE A 45 -21.61 6.89 12.68
CA ILE A 45 -22.58 7.58 11.82
C ILE A 45 -21.85 8.18 10.64
N LEU A 46 -22.12 7.68 9.45
CA LEU A 46 -21.64 8.23 8.19
C LEU A 46 -22.86 8.62 7.39
N ASP A 47 -23.16 9.92 7.32
CA ASP A 47 -24.30 10.43 6.57
C ASP A 47 -24.09 10.30 5.05
N ASP A 48 -25.12 10.61 4.26
CA ASP A 48 -25.06 10.50 2.80
C ASP A 48 -23.88 11.30 2.20
N GLY A 49 -23.07 10.65 1.38
CA GLY A 49 -21.89 11.24 0.73
C GLY A 49 -20.68 11.45 1.66
N ALA A 50 -20.74 11.03 2.93
CA ALA A 50 -19.62 11.16 3.85
C ALA A 50 -18.38 10.39 3.36
N THR A 51 -17.20 10.96 3.54
CA THR A 51 -15.91 10.35 3.19
C THR A 51 -15.01 10.25 4.42
N LEU A 52 -14.64 9.01 4.78
CA LEU A 52 -13.63 8.73 5.79
C LEU A 52 -12.27 8.51 5.10
N ARG A 53 -11.27 9.31 5.44
CA ARG A 53 -9.92 9.22 4.86
C ARG A 53 -8.94 8.63 5.87
N VAL A 54 -8.24 7.60 5.45
CA VAL A 54 -7.11 7.02 6.18
C VAL A 54 -5.84 7.76 5.75
N PRO A 55 -5.03 8.26 6.68
CA PRO A 55 -3.81 8.97 6.33
C PRO A 55 -2.81 8.06 5.63
N ALA A 56 -2.06 8.63 4.68
CA ALA A 56 -1.04 7.91 3.94
C ALA A 56 0.03 7.31 4.87
N GLY A 57 0.51 6.11 4.54
CA GLY A 57 1.51 5.38 5.33
C GLY A 57 0.92 4.55 6.48
N MET A 58 -0.41 4.56 6.67
CA MET A 58 -1.06 3.62 7.58
C MET A 58 -1.18 2.25 6.91
N GLU A 59 -0.60 1.22 7.52
CA GLU A 59 -0.64 -0.15 6.97
C GLU A 59 -1.97 -0.85 7.24
N ARG A 60 -2.61 -0.55 8.38
CA ARG A 60 -3.84 -1.21 8.82
C ARG A 60 -4.76 -0.27 9.60
N LEU A 61 -6.06 -0.47 9.41
CA LEU A 61 -7.12 0.14 10.20
C LEU A 61 -8.17 -0.90 10.58
N GLN A 62 -8.53 -0.93 11.85
CA GLN A 62 -9.63 -1.70 12.40
C GLN A 62 -10.70 -0.74 12.95
N ILE A 63 -11.95 -0.89 12.51
CA ILE A 63 -13.09 -0.15 13.04
C ILE A 63 -14.09 -1.13 13.60
N SER A 64 -14.36 -1.06 14.90
CA SER A 64 -15.42 -1.80 15.59
C SER A 64 -16.50 -0.83 16.01
N ALA A 65 -17.75 -1.08 15.58
CA ALA A 65 -18.89 -0.25 15.92
C ALA A 65 -20.09 -1.11 16.38
N GLU A 66 -20.55 -0.87 17.61
CA GLU A 66 -21.75 -1.55 18.15
C GLU A 66 -23.05 -1.11 17.46
N LYS A 67 -23.07 0.11 16.91
CA LYS A 67 -24.15 0.62 16.06
C LYS A 67 -23.57 1.38 14.89
N ALA A 68 -23.74 0.86 13.68
CA ALA A 68 -23.30 1.50 12.45
C ALA A 68 -24.51 2.00 11.64
N ARG A 69 -24.55 3.32 11.39
CA ARG A 69 -25.48 3.97 10.47
C ARG A 69 -24.69 4.53 9.30
N ILE A 70 -24.80 3.87 8.15
CA ILE A 70 -24.10 4.22 6.92
C ILE A 70 -25.15 4.66 5.90
N GLY A 71 -25.03 5.90 5.44
CA GLY A 71 -25.86 6.51 4.42
C GLY A 71 -25.62 5.95 3.02
N LYS A 72 -26.04 6.70 2.01
CA LYS A 72 -25.79 6.43 0.59
C LYS A 72 -24.49 7.10 0.14
N GLN A 73 -23.82 6.50 -0.83
CA GLN A 73 -22.60 7.01 -1.46
C GLN A 73 -21.47 7.32 -0.46
N VAL A 74 -21.42 6.59 0.66
CA VAL A 74 -20.35 6.75 1.66
C VAL A 74 -19.06 6.13 1.13
N LYS A 75 -17.93 6.77 1.43
CA LYS A 75 -16.59 6.33 0.99
C LYS A 75 -15.65 6.17 2.18
N ILE A 76 -14.87 5.09 2.16
CA ILE A 76 -13.67 4.93 2.98
C ILE A 76 -12.48 4.89 2.02
N ILE A 77 -11.61 5.90 2.11
CA ILE A 77 -10.45 6.06 1.24
C ILE A 77 -9.19 5.74 2.03
N ALA A 78 -8.54 4.66 1.63
CA ALA A 78 -7.33 4.10 2.23
C ALA A 78 -6.31 3.68 1.16
N SER A 79 -6.37 4.33 -0.01
CA SER A 79 -5.48 4.08 -1.14
C SER A 79 -4.05 4.52 -0.84
N GLY A 80 -3.08 3.75 -1.34
CA GLY A 80 -1.67 4.10 -1.29
C GLY A 80 -1.32 5.32 -2.14
N ALA A 81 -0.35 6.10 -1.69
CA ALA A 81 0.18 7.24 -2.43
C ALA A 81 1.02 6.80 -3.64
N ASN A 82 0.99 7.58 -4.72
CA ASN A 82 1.82 7.32 -5.90
C ASN A 82 3.31 7.59 -5.61
N GLY A 83 4.17 6.79 -6.24
CA GLY A 83 5.61 6.98 -6.25
C GLY A 83 6.01 8.25 -6.99
N LYS A 84 7.02 8.93 -6.49
CA LYS A 84 7.63 10.10 -7.14
C LYS A 84 8.49 9.65 -8.34
N ALA A 85 8.47 10.44 -9.41
CA ALA A 85 9.37 10.23 -10.53
C ALA A 85 10.84 10.39 -10.12
N GLY A 86 11.71 9.62 -10.76
CA GLY A 86 13.15 9.79 -10.67
C GLY A 86 13.60 11.08 -11.35
N ALA A 87 14.65 11.69 -10.84
CA ALA A 87 15.28 12.85 -11.46
C ALA A 87 16.06 12.45 -12.71
N ASP A 88 16.00 13.29 -13.74
CA ASP A 88 16.79 13.10 -14.96
C ASP A 88 18.28 13.32 -14.69
N GLY A 89 19.09 12.57 -15.43
CA GLY A 89 20.52 12.70 -15.48
C GLY A 89 20.96 14.02 -16.13
N LYS A 90 22.09 14.55 -15.69
CA LYS A 90 22.61 15.81 -16.21
C LYS A 90 23.21 15.62 -17.61
N ASN A 91 22.72 16.36 -18.59
CA ASN A 91 23.36 16.45 -19.90
C ASN A 91 24.72 17.13 -19.80
N GLN A 92 25.71 16.59 -20.51
CA GLN A 92 26.93 17.32 -20.83
C GLN A 92 26.77 17.98 -22.20
N GLY A 93 26.78 19.30 -22.21
CA GLY A 93 26.61 20.08 -23.43
C GLY A 93 27.93 20.51 -24.06
N GLY A 94 27.86 20.82 -25.35
CA GLY A 94 28.96 21.41 -26.10
C GLY A 94 30.12 20.45 -26.38
N GLN A 95 31.22 21.03 -26.84
CA GLN A 95 32.44 20.32 -27.18
C GLN A 95 33.41 20.31 -26.00
N ALA A 96 34.07 19.18 -25.77
CA ALA A 96 35.15 19.10 -24.81
C ALA A 96 36.34 19.98 -25.21
N ALA A 97 37.25 20.21 -24.27
CA ALA A 97 38.48 20.98 -24.54
C ALA A 97 39.33 20.30 -25.63
N THR A 98 40.18 21.06 -26.30
CA THR A 98 41.11 20.52 -27.31
C THR A 98 41.88 19.32 -26.74
N CYS A 99 41.94 18.23 -27.49
CA CYS A 99 42.57 16.97 -27.10
C CYS A 99 41.95 16.24 -25.90
N ALA A 100 40.73 16.60 -25.48
CA ALA A 100 40.03 15.93 -24.40
C ALA A 100 38.87 15.07 -24.92
N GLU A 101 38.69 13.94 -24.26
CA GLU A 101 37.51 13.08 -24.38
C GLU A 101 36.24 13.85 -23.97
N GLY A 102 35.11 13.49 -24.56
CA GLY A 102 33.82 13.98 -24.11
C GLY A 102 33.50 13.49 -22.68
N ALA A 103 32.95 14.38 -21.84
CA ALA A 103 32.44 14.00 -20.53
C ALA A 103 31.17 13.13 -20.64
N GLN A 104 31.03 12.18 -19.71
CA GLN A 104 29.86 11.31 -19.62
C GLN A 104 28.61 12.07 -19.16
N GLY A 105 27.47 11.77 -19.77
CA GLY A 105 26.15 12.16 -19.28
C GLY A 105 25.84 11.57 -17.90
N GLY A 106 25.12 12.30 -17.06
CA GLY A 106 24.70 11.79 -15.75
C GLY A 106 23.61 10.73 -15.87
N ASP A 107 23.54 9.80 -14.93
CA ASP A 107 22.51 8.77 -14.90
C ASP A 107 21.17 9.31 -14.40
N GLY A 108 20.09 8.84 -15.01
CA GLY A 108 18.73 9.03 -14.52
C GLY A 108 18.50 8.25 -13.22
N GLN A 109 17.80 8.87 -12.27
CA GLN A 109 17.48 8.23 -11.00
C GLN A 109 16.28 7.29 -11.13
N PRO A 110 16.20 6.22 -10.34
CA PRO A 110 15.04 5.35 -10.33
C PRO A 110 13.80 6.09 -9.82
N GLY A 111 12.64 5.70 -10.33
CA GLY A 111 11.35 6.13 -9.79
C GLY A 111 11.06 5.46 -8.45
N ALA A 112 10.43 6.17 -7.53
CA ALA A 112 10.06 5.64 -6.23
C ALA A 112 8.89 4.64 -6.36
N ALA A 113 8.83 3.67 -5.44
CA ALA A 113 7.69 2.76 -5.37
C ALA A 113 6.40 3.51 -4.99
N GLY A 114 5.28 3.04 -5.51
CA GLY A 114 3.96 3.38 -4.99
C GLY A 114 3.77 2.74 -3.61
N ALA A 115 3.07 3.45 -2.71
CA ALA A 115 2.75 2.91 -1.41
C ALA A 115 1.61 1.89 -1.49
N ASP A 116 1.59 0.96 -0.55
CA ASP A 116 0.51 -0.01 -0.42
C ASP A 116 -0.76 0.70 0.08
N GLY A 117 -1.93 0.20 -0.33
CA GLY A 117 -3.20 0.59 0.30
C GLY A 117 -3.34 -0.04 1.68
N ALA A 118 -4.01 0.65 2.60
CA ALA A 118 -4.14 0.14 3.97
C ALA A 118 -5.07 -1.07 4.01
N ALA A 119 -4.72 -2.07 4.82
CA ALA A 119 -5.62 -3.16 5.13
C ALA A 119 -6.75 -2.68 6.06
N ILE A 120 -8.00 -2.93 5.69
CA ILE A 120 -9.18 -2.47 6.43
C ILE A 120 -9.91 -3.67 7.03
N THR A 121 -10.14 -3.63 8.34
CA THR A 121 -11.05 -4.56 9.02
C THR A 121 -12.21 -3.77 9.62
N LEU A 122 -13.43 -4.04 9.17
CA LEU A 122 -14.66 -3.46 9.70
C LEU A 122 -15.42 -4.53 10.49
N LEU A 123 -15.82 -4.19 11.70
CA LEU A 123 -16.59 -5.01 12.62
C LEU A 123 -17.85 -4.23 12.98
N LEU A 124 -18.92 -4.41 12.21
CA LEU A 124 -20.08 -3.51 12.21
C LEU A 124 -21.38 -4.19 12.63
N SER A 125 -22.00 -3.69 13.69
CA SER A 125 -23.38 -4.01 14.02
C SER A 125 -24.28 -2.97 13.33
N ILE A 126 -24.80 -3.33 12.17
CA ILE A 126 -25.44 -2.41 11.22
C ILE A 126 -26.88 -2.13 11.63
N GLU A 127 -27.15 -0.86 11.93
CA GLU A 127 -28.49 -0.30 12.09
C GLU A 127 -29.03 0.25 10.77
N GLN A 128 -28.17 0.81 9.90
CA GLN A 128 -28.59 1.33 8.61
C GLN A 128 -27.44 1.18 7.61
N LEU A 129 -27.74 0.78 6.37
CA LEU A 129 -26.77 0.73 5.28
C LEU A 129 -27.42 1.12 3.95
N GLY A 130 -27.05 2.30 3.45
CA GLY A 130 -27.37 2.75 2.09
C GLY A 130 -26.45 2.10 1.07
N SER A 131 -25.27 2.68 0.88
CA SER A 131 -24.18 2.12 0.07
C SER A 131 -22.81 2.59 0.55
N LEU A 132 -21.82 1.69 0.53
CA LEU A 132 -20.47 1.90 1.00
C LEU A 132 -19.46 1.56 -0.09
N GLN A 133 -18.52 2.46 -0.36
CA GLN A 133 -17.35 2.22 -1.19
C GLN A 133 -16.10 2.19 -0.30
N VAL A 134 -15.26 1.19 -0.47
CA VAL A 134 -13.97 1.08 0.22
C VAL A 134 -12.87 1.04 -0.84
N ASP A 135 -12.02 2.06 -0.88
CA ASP A 135 -10.88 2.15 -1.80
C ASP A 135 -9.58 1.89 -1.01
N THR A 136 -9.00 0.71 -1.20
CA THR A 136 -7.71 0.29 -0.63
C THR A 136 -6.68 0.04 -1.74
N ARG A 137 -6.82 0.69 -2.89
CA ARG A 137 -5.89 0.47 -4.00
C ARG A 137 -4.45 0.79 -3.64
N GLY A 138 -3.51 0.04 -4.21
CA GLY A 138 -2.10 0.40 -4.18
C GLY A 138 -1.81 1.63 -5.06
N GLY A 139 -0.85 2.44 -4.65
CA GLY A 139 -0.38 3.59 -5.43
C GLY A 139 0.41 3.16 -6.67
N ALA A 140 0.37 3.94 -7.74
CA ALA A 140 1.20 3.70 -8.91
C ALA A 140 2.69 3.94 -8.59
N GLY A 141 3.59 3.20 -9.23
CA GLY A 141 5.02 3.52 -9.20
C GLY A 141 5.33 4.87 -9.84
N GLY A 142 6.47 5.48 -9.48
CA GLY A 142 6.99 6.66 -10.16
C GLY A 142 7.82 6.28 -11.39
N ASN A 143 7.77 7.08 -12.46
CA ASN A 143 8.60 6.83 -13.64
C ASN A 143 10.09 6.98 -13.33
N GLY A 144 10.94 6.21 -14.02
CA GLY A 144 12.39 6.42 -13.98
C GLY A 144 12.79 7.72 -14.66
N GLY A 145 13.86 8.35 -14.19
CA GLY A 145 14.46 9.52 -14.82
C GLY A 145 15.24 9.15 -16.09
N ASN A 146 15.29 10.05 -17.05
CA ASN A 146 16.07 9.86 -18.28
C ASN A 146 17.57 9.94 -18.00
N GLY A 147 18.38 9.20 -18.76
CA GLY A 147 19.82 9.38 -18.79
C GLY A 147 20.21 10.67 -19.51
N GLY A 148 21.25 11.34 -19.03
CA GLY A 148 21.77 12.56 -19.64
C GLY A 148 22.61 12.28 -20.88
N SER A 149 22.66 13.21 -21.84
CA SER A 149 23.53 13.08 -23.01
C SER A 149 25.01 13.21 -22.66
N GLY A 150 25.86 12.44 -23.34
CA GLY A 150 27.31 12.60 -23.32
C GLY A 150 27.76 13.83 -24.10
N GLN A 151 28.96 14.32 -23.78
CA GLN A 151 29.56 15.49 -24.40
C GLN A 151 30.23 15.13 -25.73
N GLN A 152 30.26 16.05 -26.68
CA GLN A 152 31.06 15.89 -27.89
C GLN A 152 32.56 15.93 -27.58
N ALA A 153 33.33 15.14 -28.33
CA ALA A 153 34.78 15.07 -28.24
C ALA A 153 35.48 16.40 -28.59
N GLY A 154 36.62 16.64 -27.96
CA GLY A 154 37.44 17.82 -28.23
C GLY A 154 38.02 17.86 -29.63
N ALA A 155 38.31 19.07 -30.12
CA ALA A 155 39.09 19.20 -31.35
C ALA A 155 40.49 18.60 -31.17
N PHE A 156 41.05 17.94 -32.18
CA PHE A 156 42.41 17.39 -32.13
C PHE A 156 43.24 17.88 -33.29
N ASP A 157 44.38 18.54 -33.07
CA ASP A 157 45.32 18.89 -34.16
C ASP A 157 46.67 18.18 -33.99
N VAL A 158 47.13 18.09 -32.75
CA VAL A 158 48.46 17.59 -32.37
C VAL A 158 48.43 16.26 -31.61
N CYS A 159 47.27 15.93 -31.03
CA CYS A 159 47.02 14.78 -30.17
C CYS A 159 46.20 13.72 -30.90
N SER A 160 46.11 12.51 -30.34
CA SER A 160 45.16 11.49 -30.81
C SER A 160 43.75 12.05 -30.86
N ALA A 161 42.94 11.51 -31.78
CA ALA A 161 41.55 11.91 -31.91
C ALA A 161 40.78 11.44 -30.66
N PRO A 162 40.17 12.34 -29.88
CA PRO A 162 39.38 11.95 -28.72
C PRO A 162 38.00 11.45 -29.17
N ASP A 163 37.43 10.58 -28.36
CA ASP A 163 36.10 10.01 -28.47
C ASP A 163 35.06 10.90 -27.78
N GLY A 164 33.81 10.70 -28.18
CA GLY A 164 32.66 11.32 -27.53
C GLY A 164 32.38 10.69 -26.17
N GLY A 165 31.80 11.48 -25.27
CA GLY A 165 31.42 11.01 -23.95
C GLY A 165 30.23 10.05 -24.03
N ALA A 166 30.21 9.00 -23.22
CA ALA A 166 29.05 8.11 -23.17
C ALA A 166 27.81 8.82 -22.60
N GLY A 167 26.62 8.39 -23.03
CA GLY A 167 25.38 8.79 -22.41
C GLY A 167 25.20 8.16 -21.03
N GLY A 168 24.41 8.82 -20.18
CA GLY A 168 24.02 8.29 -18.88
C GLY A 168 22.96 7.20 -19.01
N ALA A 169 22.97 6.25 -18.08
CA ALA A 169 21.95 5.21 -18.02
C ALA A 169 20.58 5.80 -17.62
N ALA A 170 19.51 5.17 -18.08
CA ALA A 170 18.17 5.50 -17.64
C ALA A 170 17.84 4.92 -16.26
N GLY A 171 17.02 5.65 -15.50
CA GLY A 171 16.45 5.17 -14.26
C GLY A 171 15.39 4.09 -14.49
N ASN A 172 15.32 3.13 -13.57
CA ASN A 172 14.24 2.13 -13.55
C ASN A 172 12.91 2.75 -13.14
N GLY A 173 11.81 2.19 -13.63
CA GLY A 173 10.47 2.52 -13.15
C GLY A 173 10.24 1.98 -11.74
N GLY A 174 9.55 2.75 -10.93
CA GLY A 174 9.12 2.35 -9.59
C GLY A 174 8.08 1.23 -9.64
N ARG A 175 8.13 0.32 -8.67
CA ARG A 175 7.12 -0.72 -8.49
C ARG A 175 5.78 -0.10 -8.05
N GLY A 176 4.66 -0.64 -8.51
CA GLY A 176 3.34 -0.31 -7.97
C GLY A 176 3.10 -0.92 -6.59
N GLY A 177 2.35 -0.22 -5.74
CA GLY A 177 1.98 -0.69 -4.41
C GLY A 177 0.94 -1.81 -4.46
N ASN A 178 0.87 -2.61 -3.41
CA ASN A 178 -0.15 -3.65 -3.25
C ASN A 178 -1.50 -3.01 -2.86
N GLY A 179 -2.60 -3.62 -3.30
CA GLY A 179 -3.92 -3.31 -2.76
C GLY A 179 -4.06 -3.86 -1.35
N GLY A 180 -4.71 -3.10 -0.46
CA GLY A 180 -4.95 -3.49 0.92
C GLY A 180 -6.07 -4.52 1.05
N ASP A 181 -5.85 -5.52 1.90
CA ASP A 181 -6.87 -6.51 2.25
C ASP A 181 -8.07 -5.86 2.95
N VAL A 182 -9.28 -6.22 2.56
CA VAL A 182 -10.52 -5.72 3.15
C VAL A 182 -11.31 -6.87 3.74
N ARG A 183 -11.58 -6.80 5.05
CA ARG A 183 -12.46 -7.73 5.76
C ARG A 183 -13.58 -6.98 6.42
N ILE A 184 -14.82 -7.35 6.12
CA ILE A 184 -16.02 -6.75 6.69
C ILE A 184 -16.80 -7.85 7.39
N TYR A 185 -16.74 -7.84 8.71
CA TYR A 185 -17.59 -8.64 9.57
C TYR A 185 -18.80 -7.81 9.96
N TYR A 186 -20.00 -8.36 9.76
CA TYR A 186 -21.22 -7.62 10.08
C TYR A 186 -22.28 -8.48 10.77
N ASN A 187 -23.03 -7.81 11.65
CA ASN A 187 -24.30 -8.28 12.18
C ASN A 187 -25.38 -7.25 11.81
N LEU A 188 -26.60 -7.71 11.52
CA LEU A 188 -27.73 -6.82 11.26
C LEU A 188 -28.51 -6.65 12.56
N LEU A 189 -28.67 -5.40 13.00
CA LEU A 189 -29.52 -5.10 14.14
C LEU A 189 -30.99 -5.27 13.74
N PRO A 190 -31.88 -5.70 14.66
CA PRO A 190 -33.31 -5.86 14.36
C PRO A 190 -33.96 -4.57 13.81
N SER A 191 -33.48 -3.40 14.26
CA SER A 191 -33.93 -2.09 13.81
C SER A 191 -33.56 -1.75 12.37
N SER A 192 -32.68 -2.53 11.72
CA SER A 192 -32.19 -2.19 10.39
C SER A 192 -33.19 -2.40 9.26
N GLY A 193 -34.18 -3.27 9.46
CA GLY A 193 -35.10 -3.69 8.39
C GLY A 193 -34.39 -4.40 7.21
N LEU A 194 -33.09 -4.69 7.33
CA LEU A 194 -32.32 -5.41 6.32
C LEU A 194 -32.41 -6.91 6.59
N SER A 195 -32.53 -7.70 5.52
CA SER A 195 -32.48 -9.15 5.57
C SER A 195 -31.52 -9.67 4.51
N GLY A 196 -30.94 -10.84 4.73
CA GLY A 196 -30.01 -11.46 3.77
C GLY A 196 -28.59 -10.90 3.82
N SER A 197 -27.93 -10.86 2.65
CA SER A 197 -26.56 -10.38 2.45
C SER A 197 -26.55 -8.90 2.07
N ILE A 198 -25.56 -8.16 2.56
CA ILE A 198 -25.36 -6.73 2.24
C ILE A 198 -24.38 -6.48 1.10
N SER A 199 -23.79 -7.54 0.50
CA SER A 199 -22.69 -7.39 -0.46
C SER A 199 -23.03 -6.51 -1.66
N GLN A 200 -24.30 -6.47 -2.11
CA GLN A 200 -24.73 -5.60 -3.22
C GLN A 200 -24.70 -4.10 -2.89
N ARG A 201 -24.59 -3.76 -1.59
CA ARG A 201 -24.50 -2.37 -1.10
C ARG A 201 -23.07 -1.95 -0.80
N ILE A 202 -22.12 -2.87 -0.91
CA ILE A 202 -20.72 -2.63 -0.60
C ILE A 202 -19.89 -2.90 -1.85
N GLU A 203 -19.18 -1.87 -2.29
CA GLU A 203 -18.20 -1.95 -3.35
C GLU A 203 -16.80 -1.78 -2.75
N VAL A 204 -15.88 -2.66 -3.13
CA VAL A 204 -14.51 -2.64 -2.63
C VAL A 204 -13.55 -2.64 -3.81
N ASP A 205 -12.70 -1.62 -3.87
CA ASP A 205 -11.60 -1.53 -4.82
C ASP A 205 -10.26 -1.75 -4.08
N ALA A 206 -9.76 -2.98 -4.19
CA ALA A 206 -8.47 -3.40 -3.66
C ALA A 206 -7.47 -3.69 -4.79
N ALA A 207 -7.57 -2.98 -5.92
CA ALA A 207 -6.66 -3.18 -7.04
C ALA A 207 -5.21 -2.89 -6.68
N ALA A 208 -4.31 -3.59 -7.37
CA ALA A 208 -2.88 -3.29 -7.32
C ALA A 208 -2.59 -1.93 -7.98
N GLY A 209 -1.54 -1.28 -7.49
CA GLY A 209 -0.91 -0.18 -8.20
C GLY A 209 -0.16 -0.68 -9.43
N ASN A 210 -0.18 0.10 -10.49
CA ASN A 210 0.59 -0.18 -11.70
C ASN A 210 2.08 0.11 -11.46
N GLY A 211 2.95 -0.72 -12.03
CA GLY A 211 4.36 -0.37 -12.17
C GLY A 211 4.56 0.76 -13.17
N ALA A 212 5.66 1.48 -13.04
CA ALA A 212 5.95 2.65 -13.88
C ALA A 212 6.90 2.34 -15.03
N ALA A 213 6.91 3.23 -16.03
CA ALA A 213 7.86 3.13 -17.14
C ALA A 213 9.29 3.48 -16.67
N PRO A 214 10.32 2.87 -17.29
CA PRO A 214 11.69 3.35 -17.13
C PRO A 214 11.88 4.70 -17.83
N GLY A 215 12.98 5.37 -17.50
CA GLY A 215 13.46 6.51 -18.28
C GLY A 215 14.02 6.10 -19.64
N GLN A 216 14.30 7.08 -20.48
CA GLN A 216 15.02 6.87 -21.74
C GLN A 216 16.53 6.94 -21.53
N PRO A 217 17.33 6.09 -22.19
CA PRO A 217 18.78 6.15 -22.10
C PRO A 217 19.32 7.46 -22.68
N GLY A 218 20.42 7.94 -22.12
CA GLY A 218 21.12 9.12 -22.62
C GLY A 218 21.88 8.79 -23.90
N LYS A 219 21.85 9.69 -24.88
CA LYS A 219 22.65 9.53 -26.10
C LYS A 219 24.14 9.71 -25.82
N GLY A 220 24.97 8.99 -26.55
CA GLY A 220 26.40 9.29 -26.62
C GLY A 220 26.66 10.65 -27.24
N GLY A 221 27.78 11.27 -26.89
CA GLY A 221 28.30 12.46 -27.54
C GLY A 221 29.04 12.10 -28.81
N GLU A 222 29.05 13.02 -29.77
CA GLU A 222 29.74 12.82 -31.05
C GLU A 222 31.26 12.68 -30.84
N GLY A 223 31.86 11.75 -31.60
CA GLY A 223 33.32 11.65 -31.72
C GLY A 223 33.93 12.84 -32.47
N SER A 224 35.25 12.88 -32.57
CA SER A 224 35.92 13.93 -33.33
C SER A 224 36.07 13.54 -34.81
N ASP A 225 35.83 14.45 -35.76
CA ASP A 225 35.90 14.13 -37.20
C ASP A 225 37.33 13.81 -37.67
N GLY A 226 37.45 12.82 -38.57
CA GLY A 226 38.72 12.52 -39.25
C GLY A 226 39.17 13.66 -40.15
N LYS A 227 40.48 13.94 -40.18
CA LYS A 227 41.04 15.01 -41.04
C LYS A 227 42.43 14.72 -41.56
N TYR A 228 42.78 15.39 -42.66
CA TYR A 228 44.12 15.39 -43.21
C TYR A 228 45.02 16.35 -42.42
N ILE A 229 46.08 15.81 -41.82
CA ILE A 229 47.12 16.61 -41.16
C ILE A 229 48.33 16.77 -42.08
N ASN A 230 48.95 17.95 -42.05
CA ASN A 230 50.16 18.21 -42.81
C ASN A 230 51.35 17.56 -42.10
N MET A 231 51.98 16.59 -42.74
CA MET A 231 53.11 15.85 -42.19
C MET A 231 54.09 15.60 -43.34
N ARG A 232 55.35 16.03 -43.18
CA ARG A 232 56.39 15.75 -44.17
C ARG A 232 56.68 14.26 -44.15
N THR A 233 56.20 13.54 -45.17
CA THR A 233 56.53 12.13 -45.39
C THR A 233 57.19 11.96 -46.76
N LEU A 234 57.88 10.83 -46.97
CA LEU A 234 58.56 10.53 -48.24
C LEU A 234 57.58 10.34 -49.43
N SER A 235 56.26 10.25 -49.19
CA SER A 235 55.23 10.01 -50.19
C SER A 235 54.21 11.16 -50.35
N GLY A 236 54.36 12.26 -49.61
CA GLY A 236 53.49 13.43 -49.71
C GLY A 236 53.37 14.23 -48.40
N ASN A 237 52.85 15.45 -48.50
CA ASN A 237 52.77 16.41 -47.39
C ASN A 237 51.50 16.30 -46.53
N LYS A 238 50.61 15.34 -46.81
CA LYS A 238 49.32 15.15 -46.11
C LYS A 238 49.14 13.69 -45.71
N LYS A 239 48.76 13.46 -44.44
CA LYS A 239 48.40 12.13 -43.92
C LYS A 239 46.98 12.20 -43.36
N TRP A 240 46.13 11.24 -43.72
CA TRP A 240 44.82 11.09 -43.10
C TRP A 240 44.98 10.64 -41.64
N LYS A 241 44.25 11.29 -40.73
CA LYS A 241 44.13 10.89 -39.34
C LYS A 241 42.66 10.60 -39.05
N ALA A 242 42.39 9.36 -38.64
CA ALA A 242 41.04 8.94 -38.26
C ALA A 242 40.53 9.82 -37.10
N GLY A 243 39.23 10.02 -37.09
CA GLY A 243 38.51 10.65 -36.00
C GLY A 243 38.41 9.74 -34.78
N GLY A 244 37.92 10.28 -33.66
CA GLY A 244 37.55 9.47 -32.50
C GLY A 244 36.13 8.94 -32.65
N ASP A 245 35.83 7.90 -31.89
CA ASP A 245 34.56 7.20 -31.95
C ASP A 245 33.45 7.99 -31.23
N GLU A 246 32.20 7.74 -31.60
CA GLU A 246 31.04 8.26 -30.87
C GLU A 246 30.94 7.60 -29.49
N GLY A 247 30.52 8.38 -28.50
CA GLY A 247 30.19 7.86 -27.19
C GLY A 247 29.08 6.81 -27.27
N LYS A 248 29.14 5.81 -26.38
CA LYS A 248 28.08 4.80 -26.33
C LYS A 248 26.80 5.40 -25.75
N GLU A 249 25.65 4.96 -26.26
CA GLU A 249 24.36 5.21 -25.63
C GLU A 249 24.33 4.59 -24.23
N GLY A 250 23.61 5.25 -23.32
CA GLY A 250 23.40 4.76 -21.96
C GLY A 250 22.58 3.47 -21.93
N ALA A 251 22.67 2.75 -20.81
CA ALA A 251 21.87 1.55 -20.61
C ALA A 251 20.38 1.89 -20.42
N SER A 252 19.49 1.07 -20.99
CA SER A 252 18.05 1.17 -20.77
C SER A 252 17.66 0.78 -19.34
N GLY A 253 16.70 1.50 -18.78
CA GLY A 253 16.09 1.17 -17.50
C GLY A 253 15.10 0.02 -17.64
N GLN A 254 14.75 -0.58 -16.50
CA GLN A 254 13.73 -1.63 -16.41
C GLN A 254 12.38 -1.06 -15.99
N PRO A 255 11.26 -1.54 -16.56
CA PRO A 255 9.93 -1.17 -16.08
C PRO A 255 9.69 -1.67 -14.65
N GLY A 256 8.91 -0.92 -13.88
CA GLY A 256 8.48 -1.34 -12.56
C GLY A 256 7.48 -2.48 -12.64
N ALA A 257 7.55 -3.42 -11.71
CA ALA A 257 6.52 -4.44 -11.57
C ALA A 257 5.22 -3.84 -11.01
N ALA A 258 4.07 -4.42 -11.36
CA ALA A 258 2.81 -4.11 -10.70
C ALA A 258 2.79 -4.65 -9.25
N GLY A 259 1.91 -4.08 -8.42
CA GLY A 259 1.60 -4.64 -7.12
C GLY A 259 0.73 -5.89 -7.19
N SER A 260 0.41 -6.46 -6.03
CA SER A 260 -0.58 -7.53 -5.89
C SER A 260 -1.95 -6.96 -5.53
N LYS A 261 -3.01 -7.58 -6.04
CA LYS A 261 -4.40 -7.25 -5.66
C LYS A 261 -4.67 -7.71 -4.22
N GLY A 262 -5.37 -6.90 -3.43
CA GLY A 262 -5.80 -7.26 -2.08
C GLY A 262 -6.97 -8.26 -2.07
N ALA A 263 -7.09 -9.01 -0.99
CA ALA A 263 -8.22 -9.92 -0.75
C ALA A 263 -9.44 -9.14 -0.21
N VAL A 264 -10.65 -9.59 -0.57
CA VAL A 264 -11.90 -8.98 -0.10
C VAL A 264 -12.82 -10.05 0.46
N ASP A 265 -13.11 -9.95 1.75
CA ASP A 265 -14.02 -10.85 2.47
C ASP A 265 -15.15 -10.06 3.13
N ILE A 266 -16.40 -10.40 2.83
CA ILE A 266 -17.59 -9.79 3.46
C ILE A 266 -18.39 -10.91 4.11
N LEU A 267 -18.34 -10.98 5.45
CA LEU A 267 -18.79 -12.12 6.23
C LEU A 267 -19.86 -11.70 7.23
N LYS A 268 -20.98 -12.42 7.20
CA LYS A 268 -22.05 -12.27 8.19
C LYS A 268 -21.75 -13.17 9.39
N GLY A 269 -21.74 -12.63 10.60
CA GLY A 269 -21.53 -13.46 11.79
C GLY A 269 -20.95 -12.70 12.98
N GLY A 270 -21.23 -13.24 14.17
CA GLY A 270 -20.91 -12.67 15.47
C GLY A 270 -19.41 -12.53 15.73
N PHE A 271 -18.84 -11.40 15.35
CA PHE A 271 -17.71 -10.85 16.09
C PHE A 271 -18.27 -10.27 17.40
N VAL A 272 -17.60 -10.54 18.51
CA VAL A 272 -17.88 -9.84 19.78
C VAL A 272 -17.05 -8.56 19.73
N ALA A 273 -17.70 -7.39 19.76
CA ALA A 273 -16.99 -6.13 19.89
C ALA A 273 -16.11 -6.19 21.15
N GLY A 274 -14.78 -6.23 20.98
CA GLY A 274 -13.80 -6.48 22.04
C GLY A 274 -12.98 -7.77 21.92
N ALA A 275 -13.24 -8.63 20.94
CA ALA A 275 -12.49 -9.87 20.75
C ALA A 275 -12.14 -10.13 19.27
N VAL A 276 -11.34 -9.25 18.66
CA VAL A 276 -10.62 -9.60 17.41
C VAL A 276 -9.17 -9.14 17.52
N THR A 277 -8.40 -9.85 18.33
CA THR A 277 -6.98 -10.07 18.09
C THR A 277 -6.81 -11.42 17.40
N GLN A 278 -7.14 -11.47 16.11
CA GLN A 278 -6.55 -12.46 15.22
C GLN A 278 -5.87 -11.72 14.07
N THR A 279 -4.71 -11.15 14.39
CA THR A 279 -3.63 -11.09 13.42
C THR A 279 -3.41 -12.50 12.89
N ARG A 280 -3.65 -12.73 11.60
CA ARG A 280 -3.06 -13.89 10.93
C ARG A 280 -1.54 -13.80 11.18
N PRO A 281 -0.88 -14.84 11.71
CA PRO A 281 0.56 -14.87 11.78
C PRO A 281 1.12 -14.76 10.36
N VAL A 282 2.15 -13.92 10.21
CA VAL A 282 3.03 -13.88 9.03
C VAL A 282 3.42 -15.31 8.66
N PRO A 283 3.32 -15.74 7.39
CA PRO A 283 3.72 -17.09 7.02
C PRO A 283 5.22 -17.29 7.32
N PRO A 284 5.60 -18.22 8.20
CA PRO A 284 7.01 -18.52 8.41
C PRO A 284 7.56 -19.31 7.21
N LYS A 285 8.88 -19.24 7.07
CA LYS A 285 9.65 -19.90 6.01
C LYS A 285 9.35 -21.43 5.97
N PRO A 286 9.46 -22.08 4.79
CA PRO A 286 8.93 -23.43 4.54
C PRO A 286 9.29 -24.50 5.58
N ASP A 287 10.50 -24.43 6.14
CA ASP A 287 11.05 -25.48 7.01
C ASP A 287 10.51 -25.44 8.45
N GLN A 288 9.94 -24.33 8.92
CA GLN A 288 9.31 -24.24 10.26
C GLN A 288 7.87 -24.76 10.28
N SER A 289 7.24 -24.93 9.11
CA SER A 289 5.80 -25.21 9.03
C SER A 289 5.40 -26.62 9.46
N LEU A 290 6.28 -27.62 9.33
CA LEU A 290 5.91 -29.02 9.58
C LEU A 290 5.81 -29.35 11.08
N ASP A 291 6.71 -28.82 11.90
CA ASP A 291 6.69 -29.04 13.35
C ASP A 291 5.61 -28.21 14.03
N ASP A 292 5.30 -27.02 13.50
CA ASP A 292 4.17 -26.21 13.95
C ASP A 292 2.83 -26.86 13.58
N LEU A 293 2.73 -27.44 12.38
CA LEU A 293 1.54 -28.17 11.95
C LEU A 293 1.34 -29.45 12.80
N ARG A 294 2.42 -30.17 13.14
CA ARG A 294 2.35 -31.33 14.04
C ARG A 294 1.86 -30.96 15.43
N ARG A 295 2.35 -29.84 15.98
CA ARG A 295 1.88 -29.31 17.28
C ARG A 295 0.43 -28.86 17.22
N ALA A 296 0.02 -28.21 16.13
CA ALA A 296 -1.37 -27.82 15.93
C ALA A 296 -2.30 -29.04 15.87
N VAL A 297 -1.94 -30.08 15.11
CA VAL A 297 -2.71 -31.33 15.01
C VAL A 297 -2.79 -32.05 16.36
N GLN A 298 -1.70 -32.11 17.13
CA GLN A 298 -1.71 -32.67 18.49
C GLN A 298 -2.64 -31.89 19.43
N SER A 299 -2.56 -30.56 19.41
CA SER A 299 -3.45 -29.73 20.24
C SER A 299 -4.92 -29.92 19.87
N GLN A 300 -5.21 -30.12 18.59
CA GLN A 300 -6.56 -30.35 18.10
C GLN A 300 -7.08 -31.73 18.54
N SER A 301 -6.23 -32.76 18.56
CA SER A 301 -6.60 -34.08 19.10
C SER A 301 -6.88 -34.04 20.61
N GLU A 302 -6.08 -33.32 21.39
CA GLU A 302 -6.30 -33.16 22.84
C GLU A 302 -7.61 -32.41 23.13
N GLN A 303 -7.92 -31.38 22.34
CA GLN A 303 -9.19 -30.66 22.44
C GLN A 303 -10.39 -31.55 22.11
N LEU A 304 -10.28 -32.44 21.12
CA LEU A 304 -11.35 -33.39 20.78
C LEU A 304 -11.58 -34.42 21.89
N GLU A 305 -10.53 -34.89 22.55
CA GLU A 305 -10.66 -35.79 23.71
C GLU A 305 -11.29 -35.09 24.92
N GLN A 306 -10.88 -33.84 25.19
CA GLN A 306 -11.51 -33.02 26.23
C GLN A 306 -12.97 -32.73 25.92
N MET A 307 -13.32 -32.48 24.66
CA MET A 307 -14.70 -32.25 24.25
C MET A 307 -15.54 -33.52 24.36
N SER A 308 -15.00 -34.68 23.97
CA SER A 308 -15.66 -35.99 24.11
C SER A 308 -15.94 -36.34 25.57
N THR A 309 -14.95 -36.16 26.46
CA THR A 309 -15.12 -36.42 27.90
C THR A 309 -16.12 -35.47 28.54
N LYS A 310 -16.06 -34.18 28.20
CA LYS A 310 -17.05 -33.20 28.67
C LYS A 310 -18.45 -33.50 28.14
N MET A 311 -18.57 -33.97 26.89
CA MET A 311 -19.85 -34.37 26.30
C MET A 311 -20.43 -35.59 27.03
N ASN A 312 -19.62 -36.60 27.34
CA ASN A 312 -20.07 -37.78 28.11
C ASN A 312 -20.52 -37.39 29.53
N GLN A 313 -19.78 -36.51 30.21
CA GLN A 313 -20.20 -35.99 31.53
C GLN A 313 -21.53 -35.23 31.46
N THR A 314 -21.77 -34.44 30.40
CA THR A 314 -23.05 -33.76 30.22
C THR A 314 -24.20 -34.73 29.95
N VAL A 315 -23.95 -35.82 29.22
CA VAL A 315 -24.96 -36.85 28.96
C VAL A 315 -25.33 -37.58 30.25
N GLU A 316 -24.36 -37.95 31.09
CA GLU A 316 -24.62 -38.55 32.41
C GLU A 316 -25.39 -37.61 33.33
N ALA A 317 -25.03 -36.32 33.35
CA ALA A 317 -25.74 -35.32 34.14
C ALA A 317 -27.19 -35.13 33.68
N LEU A 318 -27.45 -35.22 32.37
CA LEU A 318 -28.81 -35.18 31.83
C LEU A 318 -29.62 -36.43 32.20
N ASP A 319 -29.02 -37.62 32.16
CA ASP A 319 -29.68 -38.87 32.54
C ASP A 319 -30.12 -38.87 34.02
N VAL A 320 -29.28 -38.38 34.92
CA VAL A 320 -29.63 -38.21 36.35
C VAL A 320 -30.80 -37.26 36.51
N ARG A 321 -30.81 -36.16 35.73
CA ARG A 321 -31.87 -35.14 35.81
C ARG A 321 -33.19 -35.65 35.25
N ILE A 322 -33.16 -36.48 34.21
CA ILE A 322 -34.35 -37.16 33.67
C ILE A 322 -34.93 -38.12 34.72
N LYS A 323 -34.10 -38.95 35.37
CA LYS A 323 -34.55 -39.86 36.44
C LYS A 323 -35.14 -39.12 37.65
N GLN A 324 -34.58 -37.97 38.01
CA GLN A 324 -35.13 -37.11 39.06
C GLN A 324 -36.50 -36.55 38.67
N LEU A 325 -36.66 -36.11 37.42
CA LEU A 325 -37.95 -35.62 36.90
C LEU A 325 -38.98 -36.75 36.82
N GLU A 326 -38.61 -37.96 36.39
CA GLU A 326 -39.51 -39.12 36.38
C GLU A 326 -40.02 -39.48 37.78
N ASN A 327 -39.15 -39.41 38.80
CA ASN A 327 -39.53 -39.65 40.18
C ASN A 327 -40.44 -38.53 40.74
N GLN A 328 -40.23 -37.28 40.33
CA GLN A 328 -41.12 -36.17 40.67
C GLN A 328 -42.49 -36.30 40.00
N VAL A 329 -42.54 -36.75 38.75
CA VAL A 329 -43.79 -36.96 38.00
C VAL A 329 -44.59 -38.13 38.56
N LYS A 330 -43.95 -39.24 38.96
CA LYS A 330 -44.62 -40.38 39.64
C LYS A 330 -45.13 -40.07 41.05
N GLY A 331 -44.64 -38.99 41.68
CA GLY A 331 -45.05 -38.54 43.01
C GLY A 331 -46.22 -37.55 43.02
N LEU A 332 -46.75 -37.17 41.85
CA LEU A 332 -47.91 -36.28 41.76
C LEU A 332 -49.20 -37.10 41.94
N PRO A 333 -50.06 -36.78 42.92
CA PRO A 333 -51.36 -37.44 43.07
C PRO A 333 -52.27 -37.06 41.89
N ASP A 334 -52.89 -38.07 41.28
CA ASP A 334 -53.93 -37.91 40.26
C ASP A 334 -54.99 -36.92 40.76
N ARG A 335 -55.18 -35.84 40.00
CA ARG A 335 -56.30 -34.90 40.16
C ARG A 335 -57.37 -35.18 39.12
#